data_AF-A0A397D4G1-F1
#
_entry.id   AF-A0A397D4G1-F1
#
_cell.length_a   1.000
_cell.length_b   1.000
_cell.length_c   1.000
_cell.angle_alpha   90.00
_cell.angle_beta   90.00
_cell.angle_gamma   90.00
#
_symmetry.space_group_name_H-M   'P 1'
#
loop_
_entity.id
_entity.type
_entity.pdbx_description
1 polymer ?
#
loop_
_entity_poly.entity_id
_entity_poly.type
_entity_poly.pdbx_seq_one_letter_code
_entity_poly.pdbx_strand_id
1 'polypeptide(L)'
;VSSHFGSRRQEAQRLGRILRPKANATGGFNAFFYTLISIDTHEMYYSNKRQQYLVDQGYTFKVVTELYDKATFEDSQSELLAEVLEAQDLEKFIDDENAEISKIGGDEDLSRLSGKKKKTTMGALSGADGSKYMEYSTGHGAKQRHNLFRDRYK
;
A
#
# COMPACT_ATOMS: atom_id res chain seq x y z
N VAL A 1 -0.38 -3.99 13.00
CA VAL A 1 -0.47 -2.71 12.22
C VAL A 1 0.95 -2.22 11.99
N SER A 2 1.38 -2.03 10.74
CA SER A 2 2.81 -1.95 10.38
C SER A 2 3.55 -0.72 10.95
N SER A 3 4.06 -0.86 12.17
CA SER A 3 4.91 0.10 12.85
C SER A 3 6.40 -0.10 12.52
N HIS A 4 6.74 -0.46 11.28
CA HIS A 4 8.10 -0.86 10.92
C HIS A 4 8.90 0.26 10.22
N PHE A 5 10.05 0.59 10.81
CA PHE A 5 11.26 1.22 10.24
C PHE A 5 11.12 2.26 9.10
N GLY A 6 10.29 3.30 9.24
CA GLY A 6 10.47 4.52 8.40
C GLY A 6 9.21 5.29 8.04
N SER A 7 8.03 4.74 8.31
CA SER A 7 6.76 5.31 7.89
C SER A 7 6.30 6.57 8.66
N ARG A 8 7.04 7.07 9.67
CA ARG A 8 6.54 8.11 10.60
C ARG A 8 6.03 9.39 9.91
N ARG A 9 6.74 9.88 8.88
CA ARG A 9 6.29 11.04 8.08
C ARG A 9 5.05 10.74 7.25
N GLN A 10 4.96 9.55 6.67
CA GLN A 10 3.79 9.12 5.90
C GLN A 10 2.58 8.88 6.79
N GLU A 11 2.77 8.33 7.99
CA GLU A 11 1.76 8.18 9.02
C GLU A 11 1.21 9.54 9.46
N ALA A 12 2.07 10.53 9.78
CA ALA A 12 1.61 11.89 10.07
C ALA A 12 0.80 12.50 8.93
N GLN A 13 1.22 12.27 7.68
CA GLN A 13 0.49 12.76 6.52
C GLN A 13 -0.88 12.09 6.38
N ARG A 14 -0.97 10.78 6.68
CA ARG A 14 -2.25 10.05 6.75
C ARG A 14 -3.13 10.61 7.87
N LEU A 15 -2.56 10.84 9.06
CA LEU A 15 -3.27 11.43 10.20
C LEU A 15 -3.85 12.81 9.87
N GLY A 16 -3.07 13.68 9.25
CA GLY A 16 -3.54 15.01 8.83
C GLY A 16 -4.65 14.99 7.77
N ARG A 17 -4.89 13.85 7.10
CA ARG A 17 -6.06 13.65 6.22
C ARG A 17 -7.28 13.15 7.00
N ILE A 18 -7.07 12.25 7.96
CA ILE A 18 -8.13 11.63 8.76
C ILE A 18 -8.70 12.63 9.78
N LEU A 19 -7.86 13.47 10.36
CA LEU A 19 -8.22 14.44 11.40
C LEU A 19 -8.85 15.73 10.84
N ARG A 20 -9.20 15.76 9.55
CA ARG A 20 -9.85 16.94 8.94
C ARG A 20 -11.29 17.09 9.45
N PRO A 21 -11.80 18.33 9.55
CA PRO A 21 -13.20 18.58 9.86
C PRO A 21 -14.14 17.78 8.96
N LYS A 22 -15.09 17.06 9.56
CA LYS A 22 -16.12 16.32 8.84
C LYS A 22 -17.43 17.09 8.89
N ALA A 23 -18.04 17.35 7.73
CA ALA A 23 -19.18 18.25 7.55
C ALA A 23 -20.44 17.89 8.37
N ASN A 24 -20.53 16.65 8.88
CA ASN A 24 -21.69 16.13 9.60
C ASN A 24 -21.37 15.73 11.06
N ALA A 25 -20.33 16.31 11.67
CA ALA A 25 -19.98 16.02 13.06
C ALA A 25 -20.94 16.76 14.01
N THR A 26 -21.98 16.08 14.48
CA THR A 26 -23.11 16.60 15.27
C THR A 26 -22.76 17.11 16.69
N GLY A 27 -21.48 17.22 17.05
CA GLY A 27 -21.05 17.52 18.43
C GLY A 27 -19.66 18.18 18.54
N GLY A 28 -19.20 18.85 17.50
CA GLY A 28 -17.87 19.49 17.44
C GLY A 28 -16.86 18.72 16.60
N PHE A 29 -15.83 19.42 16.11
CA PHE A 29 -14.79 18.86 15.24
C PHE A 29 -13.70 18.13 16.04
N ASN A 30 -14.05 17.00 16.64
CA ASN A 30 -13.11 16.17 17.39
C ASN A 30 -12.90 14.85 16.65
N ALA A 31 -11.65 14.58 16.25
CA ALA A 31 -11.25 13.33 15.61
C ALA A 31 -10.20 12.63 16.47
N PHE A 32 -10.31 11.31 16.59
CA PHE A 32 -9.42 10.49 17.41
C PHE A 32 -8.70 9.46 16.56
N PHE A 33 -7.45 9.19 16.92
CA PHE A 33 -6.65 8.14 16.30
C PHE A 33 -6.10 7.22 17.38
N TYR A 34 -6.31 5.91 17.20
CA TYR A 34 -5.86 4.89 18.13
C TYR A 34 -4.80 4.01 17.46
N THR A 35 -3.77 3.66 18.23
CA THR A 35 -2.79 2.64 17.86
C THR A 35 -2.76 1.63 18.98
N LEU A 36 -3.03 0.37 18.66
CA LEU A 36 -2.87 -0.75 19.58
C LEU A 36 -1.41 -1.18 19.55
N ILE A 37 -0.84 -1.40 20.73
CA ILE A 37 0.56 -1.78 20.91
C ILE A 37 0.59 -2.96 21.85
N SER A 38 1.32 -4.00 21.46
CA SER A 38 1.54 -5.17 22.30
C SER A 38 2.62 -4.85 23.34
N ILE A 39 2.29 -4.96 24.63
CA ILE A 39 3.22 -4.70 25.74
C ILE A 39 4.38 -5.70 25.67
N ASP A 40 5.58 -5.28 26.12
CA ASP A 40 6.82 -6.09 26.14
C ASP A 40 7.31 -6.60 24.77
N THR A 41 6.80 -6.03 23.68
CA THR A 41 7.30 -6.31 22.32
C THR A 41 8.16 -5.17 21.79
N HIS A 42 8.84 -5.42 20.67
CA HIS A 42 9.60 -4.40 19.95
C HIS A 42 8.71 -3.21 19.51
N GLU A 43 7.38 -3.39 19.40
CA GLU A 43 6.43 -2.31 19.07
C GLU A 43 6.45 -1.18 20.09
N MET A 44 6.72 -1.48 21.37
CA MET A 44 6.78 -0.49 22.45
C MET A 44 7.90 0.53 22.22
N TYR A 45 9.08 0.09 21.76
CA TYR A 45 10.18 0.98 21.42
C TYR A 45 9.83 1.95 20.28
N TYR A 46 9.11 1.46 19.26
CA TYR A 46 8.66 2.30 18.14
C TYR A 46 7.54 3.26 18.55
N SER A 47 6.68 2.86 19.49
CA SER A 47 5.63 3.69 20.04
C SER A 47 6.18 4.96 20.70
N ASN A 48 7.22 4.83 21.55
CA ASN A 48 7.81 5.99 22.22
C ASN A 48 8.33 7.04 21.22
N LYS A 49 8.99 6.59 20.14
CA LYS A 49 9.44 7.48 19.05
C LYS A 49 8.28 8.10 18.27
N ARG A 50 7.17 7.38 18.11
CA ARG A 50 5.95 7.88 17.47
C ARG A 50 5.28 8.94 18.33
N GLN A 51 5.16 8.72 19.65
CA GLN A 51 4.63 9.69 20.59
C GLN A 51 5.42 11.00 20.51
N GLN A 52 6.75 10.94 20.63
CA GLN A 52 7.61 12.12 20.54
C GLN A 52 7.36 12.89 19.23
N TYR A 53 7.36 12.18 18.10
CA TYR A 53 7.12 12.80 16.80
C TYR A 53 5.71 13.43 16.68
N LEU A 54 4.65 12.79 17.19
CA LEU A 54 3.30 13.36 17.14
C LEU A 54 3.19 14.62 18.01
N VAL A 55 3.83 14.62 19.18
CA VAL A 55 3.91 15.78 20.07
C VAL A 55 4.69 16.92 19.39
N ASP A 56 5.82 16.62 18.76
CA ASP A 56 6.61 17.61 18.01
C ASP A 56 5.83 18.24 16.84
N GLN A 57 4.90 17.50 16.24
CA GLN A 57 3.99 18.01 15.20
C GLN A 57 2.77 18.76 15.78
N GLY A 58 2.63 18.86 17.10
CA GLY A 58 1.56 19.60 17.77
C GLY A 58 0.27 18.81 18.01
N TYR A 59 0.28 17.47 17.87
CA TYR A 59 -0.88 16.65 18.20
C TYR A 59 -0.96 16.33 19.69
N THR A 60 -2.17 16.33 20.25
CA THR A 60 -2.44 15.84 21.60
C THR A 60 -2.34 14.31 21.63
N PHE A 61 -1.58 13.77 22.58
CA PHE A 61 -1.37 12.33 22.73
C PHE A 61 -1.71 11.87 24.15
N LYS A 62 -2.41 10.75 24.28
CA LYS A 62 -2.75 10.13 25.57
C LYS A 62 -2.49 8.63 25.48
N VAL A 63 -1.75 8.09 26.46
CA VAL A 63 -1.59 6.64 26.66
C VAL A 63 -2.75 6.15 27.52
N VAL A 64 -3.41 5.07 27.09
CA VAL A 64 -4.49 4.42 27.85
C VAL A 64 -4.09 2.96 28.02
N THR A 65 -3.91 2.53 29.27
CA THR A 65 -3.46 1.18 29.62
C THR A 65 -4.61 0.22 29.84
N GLU A 66 -5.72 0.71 30.38
CA GLU A 66 -6.87 -0.09 30.76
C GLU A 66 -8.15 0.58 30.23
N LEU A 67 -8.86 -0.15 29.38
CA LEU A 67 -10.08 0.31 28.70
C LEU A 67 -11.28 -0.61 28.95
N TYR A 68 -11.05 -1.84 29.42
CA TYR A 68 -12.08 -2.84 29.65
C TYR A 68 -11.71 -3.76 30.81
N ASP A 69 -12.72 -4.40 31.40
CA ASP A 69 -12.54 -5.42 32.44
C ASP A 69 -12.08 -6.74 31.82
N LYS A 70 -10.86 -7.17 32.20
CA LYS A 70 -10.18 -8.34 31.62
C LYS A 70 -10.96 -9.65 31.78
N ALA A 71 -11.81 -9.76 32.80
CA ALA A 71 -12.56 -10.97 33.15
C ALA A 71 -13.55 -11.44 32.07
N THR A 72 -13.81 -10.64 31.04
CA THR A 72 -14.83 -10.93 30.03
C THR A 72 -14.34 -11.79 28.85
N PHE A 73 -13.04 -12.05 28.72
CA PHE A 73 -12.44 -12.67 27.53
C PHE A 73 -11.56 -13.90 27.79
N GLU A 74 -11.55 -14.46 29.00
CA GLU A 74 -10.63 -15.55 29.36
C GLU A 74 -10.88 -16.83 28.55
N ASP A 75 -12.15 -17.21 28.31
CA ASP A 75 -12.49 -18.46 27.63
C ASP A 75 -12.12 -18.44 26.12
N SER A 76 -12.32 -17.31 25.44
CA SER A 76 -12.11 -17.19 23.99
C SER A 76 -10.66 -16.99 23.56
N GLN A 77 -9.76 -16.64 24.48
CA GLN A 77 -8.35 -16.43 24.16
C GLN A 77 -7.60 -17.73 23.83
N SER A 78 -7.97 -18.83 24.50
CA SER A 78 -7.32 -20.14 24.31
C SER A 78 -7.56 -20.72 22.92
N GLU A 79 -8.78 -20.59 22.40
CA GLU A 79 -9.15 -21.03 21.05
C GLU A 79 -8.39 -20.22 19.98
N LEU A 80 -8.34 -18.89 20.12
CA LEU A 80 -7.60 -18.03 19.20
C LEU A 80 -6.10 -18.33 19.20
N LEU A 81 -5.53 -18.65 20.36
CA LEU A 81 -4.11 -19.02 20.45
C LEU A 81 -3.81 -20.32 19.69
N ALA A 82 -4.70 -21.31 19.79
CA ALA A 82 -4.56 -22.56 19.05
C ALA A 82 -4.62 -22.30 17.53
N GLU A 83 -5.58 -21.50 17.07
CA GLU A 83 -5.71 -21.11 15.66
C GLU A 83 -4.46 -20.39 15.13
N VAL A 84 -3.90 -19.45 15.90
CA VAL A 84 -2.68 -18.72 15.51
C VAL A 84 -1.46 -19.65 15.41
N LEU A 85 -1.33 -20.63 16.32
CA LEU A 85 -0.24 -21.61 16.23
C LEU A 85 -0.36 -22.50 14.99
N GLU A 86 -1.56 -23.00 14.70
CA GLU A 86 -1.81 -23.78 13.49
C GLU A 86 -1.49 -22.97 12.23
N ALA A 87 -1.88 -21.69 12.19
CA ALA A 87 -1.57 -20.80 11.07
C ALA A 87 -0.06 -20.56 10.89
N GLN A 88 0.69 -20.40 12.00
CA GLN A 88 2.15 -20.23 11.95
C GLN A 88 2.87 -21.50 11.48
N ASP A 89 2.41 -22.66 11.90
CA ASP A 89 2.98 -23.93 11.46
C ASP A 89 2.70 -24.14 9.96
N LEU A 90 1.49 -23.84 9.49
CA LEU A 90 1.15 -23.86 8.06
C LEU A 90 2.02 -22.90 7.23
N GLU A 91 2.26 -21.68 7.71
CA GLU A 91 3.13 -20.71 7.01
C GLU A 91 4.56 -21.24 6.87
N LYS A 92 5.11 -21.86 7.93
CA LYS A 92 6.43 -22.50 7.87
C LYS A 92 6.47 -23.68 6.90
N PHE A 93 5.44 -24.52 6.88
CA PHE A 93 5.37 -25.63 5.91
C PHE A 93 5.36 -25.11 4.47
N ILE A 94 4.63 -24.03 4.19
CA ILE A 94 4.60 -23.39 2.87
C ILE A 94 5.97 -22.81 2.52
N ASP A 95 6.64 -22.14 3.45
CA ASP A 95 7.98 -21.58 3.23
C ASP A 95 9.02 -22.67 2.98
N ASP A 96 8.95 -23.79 3.71
CA ASP A 96 9.82 -24.95 3.54
C ASP A 96 9.55 -25.67 2.20
N GLU A 97 8.29 -25.86 1.81
CA GLU A 97 7.93 -26.44 0.50
C GLU A 97 8.38 -25.54 -0.65
N ASN A 98 8.19 -24.23 -0.54
CA ASN A 98 8.72 -23.27 -1.52
C ASN A 98 10.25 -23.29 -1.58
N ALA A 99 10.91 -23.44 -0.44
CA ALA A 99 12.36 -23.60 -0.38
C ALA A 99 12.82 -24.92 -1.02
N GLU A 100 12.11 -26.03 -0.85
CA GLU A 100 12.39 -27.29 -1.54
C GLU A 100 12.12 -27.23 -3.04
N ILE A 101 11.00 -26.65 -3.48
CA ILE A 101 10.68 -26.43 -4.89
C ILE A 101 11.75 -25.56 -5.55
N SER A 102 12.23 -24.51 -4.87
CA SER A 102 13.31 -23.67 -5.39
C SER A 102 14.66 -24.41 -5.49
N LYS A 103 14.90 -25.42 -4.65
CA LYS A 103 16.08 -26.31 -4.75
C LYS A 103 15.95 -27.33 -5.88
N ILE A 104 14.75 -27.87 -6.11
CA ILE A 104 14.46 -28.80 -7.22
C ILE A 104 14.51 -28.06 -8.58
N GLY A 105 14.08 -26.81 -8.64
CA GLY A 105 14.25 -25.93 -9.81
C GLY A 105 15.68 -25.44 -10.06
N GLY A 106 16.65 -25.92 -9.26
CA GLY A 106 18.03 -25.45 -9.23
C GLY A 106 19.00 -26.09 -10.23
N ASP A 107 18.60 -27.09 -11.03
CA ASP A 107 19.56 -27.74 -11.95
C ASP A 107 18.98 -28.28 -13.26
N GLU A 108 17.73 -27.97 -13.61
CA GLU A 108 17.25 -28.18 -14.98
C GLU A 108 17.42 -26.90 -15.79
N ASP A 109 18.37 -26.97 -16.72
CA ASP A 109 18.79 -26.01 -17.73
C ASP A 109 17.61 -25.36 -18.50
N LEU A 110 16.87 -24.47 -17.84
CA LEU A 110 15.82 -23.61 -18.42
C LEU A 110 16.37 -22.62 -19.47
N SER A 111 17.69 -22.59 -19.67
CA SER A 111 18.32 -21.84 -20.76
C SER A 111 17.90 -22.33 -22.15
N ARG A 112 17.38 -23.57 -22.26
CA ARG A 112 16.84 -24.13 -23.51
C ARG A 112 15.40 -23.68 -23.84
N LEU A 113 14.68 -23.11 -22.88
CA LEU A 113 13.33 -22.54 -23.05
C LEU A 113 13.34 -21.01 -23.17
N SER A 114 14.50 -20.36 -23.03
CA SER A 114 14.65 -18.95 -23.38
C SER A 114 14.61 -18.80 -24.89
N GLY A 115 13.40 -18.69 -25.44
CA GLY A 115 13.17 -18.25 -26.81
C GLY A 115 14.05 -17.04 -27.13
N LYS A 116 14.87 -17.15 -28.19
CA LYS A 116 15.76 -16.08 -28.67
C LYS A 116 15.00 -14.76 -28.67
N LYS A 117 15.31 -13.85 -27.73
CA LYS A 117 14.83 -12.48 -27.76
C LYS A 117 15.44 -11.81 -28.98
N LYS A 118 14.75 -11.88 -30.11
CA LYS A 118 15.09 -11.14 -31.32
C LYS A 118 14.98 -9.66 -30.96
N LYS A 119 16.09 -8.92 -30.95
CA LYS A 119 16.07 -7.46 -30.77
C LYS A 119 15.25 -6.86 -31.91
N THR A 120 13.98 -6.56 -31.65
CA THR A 120 13.15 -5.74 -32.53
C THR A 120 13.14 -4.33 -31.97
N THR A 121 13.24 -3.34 -32.84
CA THR A 121 13.05 -1.93 -32.47
C THR A 121 11.56 -1.67 -32.28
N MET A 122 11.17 -0.75 -31.39
CA MET A 122 9.76 -0.45 -31.13
C MET A 122 8.96 -0.09 -32.39
N GLY A 123 9.62 0.48 -33.41
CA GLY A 123 9.01 0.78 -34.70
C GLY A 123 8.52 -0.46 -35.47
N ALA A 124 9.24 -1.59 -35.39
CA ALA A 124 8.88 -2.83 -36.06
C ALA A 124 7.70 -3.56 -35.40
N LEU A 125 7.50 -3.38 -34.09
CA LEU A 125 6.38 -3.97 -33.34
C LEU A 125 5.07 -3.20 -33.55
N SER A 126 5.17 -1.90 -33.81
CA SER A 126 4.01 -1.00 -33.95
C SER A 126 3.37 -1.01 -35.33
N GLY A 127 3.92 -1.76 -36.30
CA GLY A 127 3.47 -1.72 -37.70
C GLY A 127 3.63 -0.35 -38.38
N ALA A 128 4.33 0.58 -37.73
CA ALA A 128 4.50 1.95 -38.19
C ALA A 128 5.70 2.12 -39.13
N ASP A 129 6.60 1.13 -39.18
CA ASP A 129 7.78 1.11 -40.04
C ASP A 129 7.36 0.94 -41.52
N GLY A 130 7.17 2.07 -42.19
CA GLY A 130 6.68 2.15 -43.58
C GLY A 130 5.42 3.00 -43.79
N SER A 131 4.79 3.49 -42.72
CA SER A 131 3.64 4.40 -42.83
C SER A 131 4.10 5.82 -43.18
N LYS A 132 4.07 6.20 -44.46
CA LYS A 132 4.20 7.60 -44.89
C LYS A 132 2.97 8.38 -44.42
N TYR A 133 3.19 9.37 -43.57
CA TYR A 133 2.19 10.33 -43.15
C TYR A 133 1.65 11.06 -44.40
N MET A 134 0.40 10.79 -44.77
CA MET A 134 -0.30 11.58 -45.79
C MET A 134 -0.73 12.88 -45.13
N GLU A 135 0.06 13.94 -45.33
CA GLU A 135 -0.36 15.28 -44.95
C GLU A 135 -1.46 15.75 -45.93
N TYR A 136 -2.69 15.83 -45.44
CA TYR A 136 -3.72 16.60 -46.13
C TYR A 136 -3.44 18.07 -45.83
N SER A 137 -2.94 18.78 -46.84
CA SER A 137 -2.89 20.23 -46.81
C SER A 137 -4.26 20.76 -46.38
N THR A 138 -4.30 21.53 -45.30
CA THR A 138 -5.52 22.16 -44.80
C THR A 138 -5.92 23.29 -45.75
N GLY A 139 -6.55 22.90 -46.86
CA GLY A 139 -7.30 23.78 -47.73
C GLY A 139 -8.54 24.32 -47.00
N HIS A 140 -8.86 25.58 -47.30
CA HIS A 140 -9.92 26.40 -46.72
C HIS A 140 -11.22 25.66 -46.39
N GLY A 141 -11.69 25.81 -45.15
CA GLY A 141 -13.04 25.45 -44.74
C GLY A 141 -13.14 25.11 -43.25
N ALA A 142 -13.97 25.85 -42.52
CA ALA A 142 -14.20 25.64 -41.09
C ALA A 142 -14.77 24.24 -40.82
N LYS A 143 -13.94 23.33 -40.29
CA LYS A 143 -14.41 22.03 -39.79
C LYS A 143 -14.70 22.14 -38.30
N GLN A 144 -15.86 21.62 -37.91
CA GLN A 144 -16.37 21.60 -36.56
C GLN A 144 -15.29 21.23 -35.55
N ARG A 145 -15.00 22.17 -34.64
CA ARG A 145 -14.04 21.96 -33.55
C ARG A 145 -14.76 21.21 -32.43
N HIS A 146 -14.10 20.20 -31.91
CA HIS A 146 -14.60 19.38 -30.82
C HIS A 146 -14.94 20.24 -29.58
N ASN A 147 -16.11 20.00 -28.99
CA ASN A 147 -16.71 20.85 -27.94
C ASN A 147 -15.78 21.08 -26.73
N LEU A 148 -14.90 20.11 -26.44
CA LEU A 148 -13.96 20.19 -25.32
C LEU A 148 -12.82 21.22 -25.48
N PHE A 149 -12.58 21.75 -26.68
CA PHE A 149 -11.46 22.67 -26.94
C PHE A 149 -11.91 24.09 -27.28
N ARG A 150 -13.18 24.42 -27.01
CA ARG A 150 -13.75 25.72 -27.37
C ARG A 150 -13.27 26.86 -26.46
N ASP A 151 -13.00 26.56 -25.19
CA ASP A 151 -12.84 27.60 -24.16
C ASP A 151 -11.39 27.85 -23.73
N ARG A 152 -10.40 27.29 -24.43
CA ARG A 152 -8.98 27.53 -24.09
C ARG A 152 -8.38 28.80 -24.70
N TYR A 153 -9.13 29.53 -25.50
CA TYR A 153 -8.71 30.80 -26.06
C TYR A 153 -9.91 31.75 -26.08
N LYS A 154 -10.05 32.50 -24.98
CA LYS A 154 -10.68 33.82 -24.98
C LYS A 154 -9.64 34.83 -24.52
#